data_AF-A0A849GEH7-F1
#
_entry.id   AF-A0A849GEH7-F1
#
_cell.length_a   1.000
_cell.length_b   1.000
_cell.length_c   1.000
_cell.angle_alpha   90.00
_cell.angle_beta   90.00
_cell.angle_gamma   90.00
#
_symmetry.space_group_name_H-M   'P 1'
#
loop_
_entity.id
_entity.type
_entity.pdbx_description
1 polymer ?
#
loop_
_entity_poly.entity_id
_entity_poly.type
_entity_poly.pdbx_seq_one_letter_code
_entity_poly.pdbx_strand_id
1 'polypeptide(L)'
;MIGRRLKPLLSVVFVLFGLLSINSLYLVSITIAETISGDLFQEYFYQLMFLLHLLLGLLIVLPAVVFGALHLRNAWPRPNFRAVRAGVALYTTVLLLLISGIVLTRFDFFSIRDPLTRGIAYWVHIITPLLTIGLFILHRLAGKNIHFRPGIIWGTAAIVLVAFALVPQIMEKRVPDGGIDELAAARPDTSLFFPALARTPANEYLPAAKLMMDAYCRECHEDVHD
;
A
#
# COMPACT_ATOMS: atom_id res chain seq x y z
N MET A 1 1.49 -19.47 26.41
CA MET A 1 2.48 -20.14 25.51
C MET A 1 1.75 -20.60 24.26
N ILE A 2 2.36 -20.45 23.09
CA ILE A 2 1.74 -20.82 21.81
C ILE A 2 1.86 -22.33 21.63
N GLY A 3 0.74 -23.02 21.40
CA GLY A 3 0.74 -24.47 21.17
C GLY A 3 1.60 -24.84 19.96
N ARG A 4 2.22 -26.03 19.97
CA ARG A 4 3.14 -26.50 18.91
C ARG A 4 2.50 -26.46 17.51
N ARG A 5 1.18 -26.64 17.42
CA ARG A 5 0.38 -26.54 16.18
C ARG A 5 0.14 -25.11 15.68
N LEU A 6 0.26 -24.10 16.54
CA LEU A 6 0.03 -22.67 16.18
C LEU A 6 1.31 -21.94 15.78
N LYS A 7 2.49 -22.53 16.02
CA LYS A 7 3.79 -21.98 15.61
C LYS A 7 3.92 -21.72 14.10
N PRO A 8 3.55 -22.66 13.20
CA PRO A 8 3.67 -22.41 11.76
C PRO A 8 2.73 -21.28 11.31
N LEU A 9 1.49 -21.26 11.81
CA LEU A 9 0.52 -20.21 11.50
C LEU A 9 0.99 -18.83 11.97
N LEU A 10 1.57 -18.75 13.17
CA LEU A 10 2.20 -17.53 13.67
C LEU A 10 3.33 -17.05 12.75
N SER A 11 4.16 -17.98 12.25
CA SER A 11 5.27 -17.65 11.35
C SER A 11 4.74 -17.04 10.05
N VAL A 12 3.68 -17.62 9.48
CA VAL A 12 3.02 -17.08 8.27
C VAL A 12 2.50 -15.66 8.54
N VAL A 13 1.78 -15.46 9.65
CA VAL A 13 1.25 -14.14 10.02
C VAL A 13 2.37 -13.10 10.18
N PHE A 14 3.47 -13.45 10.85
CA PHE A 14 4.60 -12.51 11.01
C PHE A 14 5.32 -12.19 9.71
N VAL A 15 5.52 -13.17 8.83
CA VAL A 15 6.15 -12.92 7.52
C VAL A 15 5.26 -12.02 6.68
N LEU A 16 3.96 -12.31 6.58
CA LEU A 16 3.02 -11.48 5.82
C LEU A 16 2.92 -10.07 6.40
N PHE A 17 2.86 -9.94 7.73
CA PHE A 17 2.85 -8.63 8.39
C PHE A 17 4.15 -7.84 8.13
N GLY A 18 5.30 -8.51 8.14
CA GLY A 18 6.60 -7.91 7.83
C GLY A 18 6.65 -7.38 6.41
N LEU A 19 6.25 -8.19 5.43
CA LEU A 19 6.16 -7.78 4.02
C LEU A 19 5.19 -6.61 3.82
N LEU A 20 4.00 -6.68 4.42
CA LEU A 20 3.04 -5.57 4.40
C LEU A 20 3.62 -4.30 5.00
N SER A 21 4.37 -4.40 6.10
CA SER A 21 4.99 -3.23 6.75
C SER A 21 6.02 -2.56 5.83
N ILE A 22 6.85 -3.34 5.14
CA ILE A 22 7.81 -2.82 4.15
C ILE A 22 7.08 -2.12 3.01
N ASN A 23 6.05 -2.77 2.45
CA ASN A 23 5.27 -2.23 1.34
C ASN A 23 4.55 -0.93 1.75
N SER A 24 3.91 -0.90 2.93
CA SER A 24 3.24 0.29 3.44
C SER A 24 4.21 1.44 3.68
N LEU A 25 5.41 1.14 4.21
CA LEU A 25 6.45 2.14 4.39
C LEU A 25 6.84 2.77 3.04
N TYR A 26 7.01 1.95 2.00
CA TYR A 26 7.30 2.44 0.64
C TYR A 26 6.20 3.38 0.12
N LEU A 27 4.93 2.97 0.20
CA LEU A 27 3.79 3.78 -0.28
C LEU A 27 3.69 5.13 0.46
N VAL A 28 3.89 5.11 1.77
CA VAL A 28 3.91 6.34 2.59
C VAL A 28 5.12 7.21 2.23
N SER A 29 6.29 6.62 2.04
CA SER A 29 7.50 7.38 1.64
C SER A 29 7.34 8.07 0.30
N ILE A 30 6.72 7.43 -0.69
CA ILE A 30 6.38 8.07 -1.98
C ILE A 30 5.42 9.24 -1.75
N THR A 31 4.33 9.03 -1.02
CA THR A 31 3.33 10.07 -0.74
C THR A 31 3.96 11.30 -0.05
N ILE A 32 4.87 11.07 0.90
CA ILE A 32 5.61 12.14 1.57
C ILE A 32 6.57 12.83 0.58
N ALA A 33 7.30 12.06 -0.22
CA ALA A 33 8.24 12.61 -1.21
C ALA A 33 7.51 13.51 -2.22
N GLU A 34 6.35 13.10 -2.74
CA GLU A 34 5.49 13.91 -3.61
C GLU A 34 5.02 15.18 -2.92
N THR A 35 4.55 15.08 -1.67
CA THR A 35 4.04 16.22 -0.90
C THR A 35 5.14 17.28 -0.65
N ILE A 36 6.39 16.84 -0.46
CA ILE A 36 7.52 17.74 -0.20
C ILE A 36 8.11 18.32 -1.49
N SER A 37 8.25 17.51 -2.54
CA SER A 37 8.87 17.92 -3.82
C SER A 37 7.92 18.68 -4.74
N GLY A 38 6.63 18.35 -4.71
CA GLY A 38 5.65 18.76 -5.73
C GLY A 38 5.69 17.92 -7.01
N ASP A 39 6.61 16.96 -7.13
CA ASP A 39 6.73 16.10 -8.31
C ASP A 39 5.84 14.85 -8.20
N LEU A 40 5.36 14.34 -9.34
CA LEU A 40 4.53 13.11 -9.41
C LEU A 40 5.40 11.85 -9.42
N PHE A 41 5.45 11.09 -8.33
CA PHE A 41 6.21 9.84 -8.19
C PHE A 41 5.33 8.57 -8.27
N GLN A 42 4.00 8.71 -8.35
CA GLN A 42 3.04 7.62 -8.51
C GLN A 42 3.06 6.97 -9.91
N GLU A 43 4.21 6.43 -10.28
CA GLU A 43 4.44 5.76 -11.56
C GLU A 43 3.94 4.30 -11.56
N TYR A 44 4.13 3.59 -12.68
CA TYR A 44 3.77 2.16 -12.82
C TYR A 44 4.23 1.29 -11.64
N PHE A 45 5.45 1.52 -11.13
CA PHE A 45 5.97 0.77 -9.99
C PHE A 45 5.19 1.04 -8.69
N TYR A 46 4.73 2.27 -8.46
CA TYR A 46 3.85 2.58 -7.33
C TYR A 46 2.52 1.81 -7.43
N GLN A 47 1.93 1.74 -8.63
CA GLN A 47 0.70 0.98 -8.86
C GLN A 47 0.88 -0.51 -8.60
N LEU A 48 2.02 -1.09 -9.01
CA LEU A 48 2.37 -2.48 -8.67
C LEU A 48 2.54 -2.70 -7.17
N MET A 49 3.20 -1.78 -6.46
CA MET A 49 3.35 -1.86 -5.00
C MET A 49 2.01 -1.67 -4.28
N PHE A 50 1.10 -0.87 -4.82
CA PHE A 50 -0.26 -0.74 -4.30
C PHE A 50 -1.06 -2.04 -4.51
N LEU A 51 -0.97 -2.64 -5.69
CA LEU A 51 -1.59 -3.94 -5.98
C LEU A 51 -1.02 -5.05 -5.07
N LEU A 52 0.30 -5.06 -4.86
CA LEU A 52 0.96 -5.98 -3.94
C LEU A 52 0.45 -5.80 -2.51
N HIS A 53 0.29 -4.57 -2.04
CA HIS A 53 -0.29 -4.27 -0.73
C HIS A 53 -1.70 -4.84 -0.60
N LEU A 54 -2.55 -4.66 -1.61
CA LEU A 54 -3.90 -5.24 -1.63
C LEU A 54 -3.88 -6.77 -1.57
N LEU A 55 -3.04 -7.41 -2.38
CA LEU A 55 -2.92 -8.87 -2.44
C LEU A 55 -2.43 -9.44 -1.10
N LEU A 56 -1.35 -8.88 -0.54
CA LEU A 56 -0.82 -9.28 0.76
C LEU A 56 -1.83 -9.02 1.88
N GLY A 57 -2.56 -7.90 1.80
CA GLY A 57 -3.61 -7.51 2.73
C GLY A 57 -4.74 -8.53 2.77
N LEU A 58 -5.22 -8.97 1.61
CA LEU A 58 -6.23 -10.03 1.53
C LEU A 58 -5.69 -11.38 2.03
N LEU A 59 -4.45 -11.71 1.68
CA LEU A 59 -3.82 -12.97 2.06
C LEU A 59 -3.64 -13.10 3.58
N ILE A 60 -3.36 -12.01 4.30
CA ILE A 60 -3.16 -12.03 5.75
C ILE A 60 -4.48 -12.14 6.54
N VAL A 61 -5.64 -11.76 5.97
CA VAL A 61 -6.93 -11.71 6.68
C VAL A 61 -7.24 -13.05 7.36
N LEU A 62 -7.34 -14.13 6.58
CA LEU A 62 -7.71 -15.45 7.10
C LEU A 62 -6.72 -15.96 8.16
N PRO A 63 -5.40 -16.07 7.89
CA PRO A 63 -4.47 -16.60 8.87
C PRO A 63 -4.40 -15.73 10.14
N ALA A 64 -4.50 -14.40 10.04
CA ALA A 64 -4.49 -13.53 11.21
C ALA A 64 -5.75 -13.70 12.07
N VAL A 65 -6.95 -13.75 11.47
CA VAL A 65 -8.21 -13.97 12.18
C VAL A 65 -8.23 -15.34 12.85
N VAL A 66 -7.89 -16.40 12.11
CA VAL A 66 -7.86 -17.77 12.63
C VAL A 66 -6.83 -17.90 13.75
N PHE A 67 -5.63 -17.35 13.56
CA PHE A 67 -4.60 -17.37 14.59
C PHE A 67 -5.07 -16.64 15.85
N GLY A 68 -5.60 -15.43 15.73
CA GLY A 68 -6.04 -14.62 16.85
C GLY A 68 -7.17 -15.30 17.64
N ALA A 69 -8.18 -15.85 16.95
CA ALA A 69 -9.28 -16.58 17.58
C ALA A 69 -8.79 -17.83 18.33
N LEU A 70 -7.96 -18.67 17.71
CA LEU A 70 -7.41 -19.87 18.34
C LEU A 70 -6.46 -19.54 19.49
N HIS A 71 -5.66 -18.48 19.34
CA HIS A 71 -4.77 -18.01 20.40
C HIS A 71 -5.55 -17.51 21.60
N LEU A 72 -6.58 -16.69 21.38
CA LEU A 72 -7.43 -16.16 22.43
C LEU A 72 -8.20 -17.26 23.16
N ARG A 73 -8.80 -18.21 22.43
CA ARG A 73 -9.48 -19.38 23.02
C ARG A 73 -8.57 -20.18 23.95
N ASN A 74 -7.31 -20.38 23.55
CA ASN A 74 -6.32 -21.10 24.36
C ASN A 74 -5.75 -20.27 25.53
N ALA A 75 -5.81 -18.94 25.43
CA ALA A 75 -5.30 -18.01 26.43
C ALA A 75 -6.36 -17.61 27.47
N TRP A 76 -7.65 -17.71 27.14
CA TRP A 76 -8.78 -17.32 27.99
C TRP A 76 -8.76 -17.89 29.42
N PRO A 77 -8.49 -19.20 29.64
CA PRO A 77 -8.51 -19.76 31.00
C PRO A 77 -7.25 -19.45 31.82
N ARG A 78 -6.31 -18.62 31.33
CA ARG A 78 -5.05 -18.36 32.02
C ARG A 78 -5.21 -17.31 33.13
N PRO A 79 -4.54 -17.48 34.28
CA PRO A 79 -4.70 -16.57 35.43
C PRO A 79 -4.06 -15.18 35.25
N ASN A 80 -3.25 -14.96 34.21
CA ASN A 80 -2.64 -13.65 33.94
C ASN A 80 -3.61 -12.76 33.15
N PHE A 81 -4.54 -12.12 33.87
CA PHE A 81 -5.57 -11.26 33.28
C PHE A 81 -5.00 -10.04 32.54
N ARG A 82 -3.82 -9.53 32.93
CA ARG A 82 -3.17 -8.40 32.25
C ARG A 82 -2.77 -8.79 30.82
N ALA A 83 -2.13 -9.94 30.66
CA ALA A 83 -1.74 -10.46 29.35
C ALA A 83 -2.96 -10.82 28.48
N VAL A 84 -4.02 -11.37 29.08
CA VAL A 84 -5.27 -11.69 28.36
C VAL A 84 -5.97 -10.42 27.89
N ARG A 85 -6.13 -9.40 28.73
CA ARG A 85 -6.72 -8.09 28.35
C ARG A 85 -5.93 -7.41 27.24
N ALA A 86 -4.60 -7.37 27.34
CA ALA A 86 -3.75 -6.84 26.29
C ALA A 86 -3.87 -7.65 24.98
N GLY A 87 -4.03 -8.98 25.08
CA GLY A 87 -4.25 -9.85 23.92
C GLY A 87 -5.61 -9.63 23.25
N VAL A 88 -6.67 -9.42 24.03
CA VAL A 88 -8.00 -9.05 23.51
C VAL A 88 -7.92 -7.70 22.80
N ALA A 89 -7.33 -6.69 23.44
CA ALA A 89 -7.15 -5.37 22.84
C ALA A 89 -6.38 -5.46 21.51
N LEU A 90 -5.25 -6.17 21.49
CA LEU A 90 -4.47 -6.42 20.28
C LEU A 90 -5.30 -7.09 19.19
N TYR A 91 -6.03 -8.15 19.52
CA TYR A 91 -6.87 -8.86 18.56
C TYR A 91 -7.97 -7.96 17.99
N THR A 92 -8.64 -7.17 18.83
CA THR A 92 -9.65 -6.20 18.37
C THR A 92 -9.05 -5.14 17.46
N THR A 93 -7.85 -4.62 17.76
CA THR A 93 -7.16 -3.64 16.90
C THR A 93 -6.78 -4.26 15.54
N VAL A 94 -6.32 -5.51 15.53
CA VAL A 94 -6.03 -6.23 14.28
C VAL A 94 -7.31 -6.43 13.45
N LEU A 95 -8.43 -6.79 14.08
CA LEU A 95 -9.71 -6.89 13.37
C LEU A 95 -10.13 -5.54 12.76
N LEU A 96 -9.99 -4.43 13.50
CA LEU A 96 -10.27 -3.09 12.98
C LEU A 96 -9.35 -2.73 11.80
N LEU A 97 -8.07 -3.08 11.86
CA LEU A 97 -7.12 -2.88 10.77
C LEU A 97 -7.56 -3.63 9.50
N LEU A 98 -7.93 -4.91 9.65
CA LEU A 98 -8.35 -5.75 8.52
C LEU A 98 -9.70 -5.29 7.94
N ILE A 99 -10.68 -4.99 8.79
CA ILE A 99 -12.00 -4.52 8.37
C ILE A 99 -11.89 -3.17 7.66
N SER A 100 -11.11 -2.22 8.20
CA SER A 100 -10.89 -0.94 7.54
C SER A 100 -10.19 -1.09 6.19
N GLY A 101 -9.21 -2.00 6.08
CA GLY A 101 -8.58 -2.34 4.81
C GLY A 101 -9.60 -2.86 3.77
N ILE A 102 -10.45 -3.81 4.17
CA ILE A 102 -11.52 -4.34 3.30
C ILE A 102 -12.50 -3.24 2.89
N VAL A 103 -12.92 -2.38 3.83
CA VAL A 103 -13.83 -1.26 3.54
C VAL A 103 -13.23 -0.26 2.54
N LEU A 104 -11.91 -0.08 2.55
CA LEU A 104 -11.20 0.79 1.60
C LEU A 104 -11.03 0.14 0.21
N THR A 105 -11.17 -1.18 0.09
CA THR A 105 -11.13 -1.85 -1.21
C THR A 105 -12.38 -1.53 -2.02
N ARG A 106 -12.18 -1.22 -3.30
CA ARG A 106 -13.27 -0.92 -4.23
C ARG A 106 -13.65 -2.18 -4.99
N PHE A 107 -14.40 -3.06 -4.35
CA PHE A 107 -15.07 -4.15 -5.03
C PHE A 107 -16.45 -3.69 -5.53
N ASP A 108 -16.83 -4.05 -6.76
CA ASP A 108 -18.13 -3.69 -7.33
C ASP A 108 -19.32 -4.16 -6.47
N PHE A 109 -19.13 -5.25 -5.72
CA PHE A 109 -20.13 -5.84 -4.82
C PHE A 109 -20.27 -5.12 -3.46
N PHE A 110 -19.29 -4.28 -3.06
CA PHE A 110 -19.24 -3.61 -1.75
C PHE A 110 -18.75 -2.14 -1.84
N SER A 111 -19.09 -1.41 -2.91
CA SER A 111 -18.61 -0.02 -3.06
C SER A 111 -19.31 0.93 -2.08
N ILE A 112 -18.70 1.20 -0.93
CA ILE A 112 -19.14 2.26 -0.02
C ILE A 112 -18.70 3.60 -0.62
N ARG A 113 -19.66 4.34 -1.19
CA ARG A 113 -19.42 5.65 -1.81
C ARG A 113 -19.50 6.81 -0.82
N ASP A 114 -19.98 6.56 0.39
CA ASP A 114 -20.11 7.57 1.43
C ASP A 114 -18.72 8.12 1.86
N PRO A 115 -18.47 9.43 1.69
CA PRO A 115 -17.18 10.04 2.00
C PRO A 115 -16.84 9.99 3.49
N LEU A 116 -17.85 10.05 4.38
CA LEU A 116 -17.62 10.00 5.83
C LEU A 116 -17.08 8.63 6.25
N THR A 117 -17.75 7.55 5.82
CA THR A 117 -17.35 6.18 6.13
C THR A 117 -15.95 5.87 5.61
N ARG A 118 -15.63 6.32 4.37
CA ARG A 118 -14.27 6.18 3.81
C ARG A 118 -13.23 6.96 4.59
N GLY A 119 -13.53 8.19 4.99
CA GLY A 119 -12.62 9.02 5.80
C GLY A 119 -12.31 8.36 7.14
N ILE A 120 -13.33 7.83 7.82
CA ILE A 120 -13.14 7.10 9.09
C ILE A 120 -12.29 5.85 8.86
N ALA A 121 -12.64 5.03 7.86
CA ALA A 121 -11.90 3.81 7.55
C ALA A 121 -10.42 4.10 7.22
N TYR A 122 -10.14 5.17 6.48
CA TYR A 122 -8.78 5.62 6.17
C TYR A 122 -7.98 5.94 7.43
N TRP A 123 -8.52 6.77 8.32
CA TRP A 123 -7.84 7.12 9.58
C TRP A 123 -7.65 5.91 10.49
N VAL A 124 -8.66 5.03 10.58
CA VAL A 124 -8.55 3.77 11.32
C VAL A 124 -7.42 2.92 10.73
N HIS A 125 -7.34 2.79 9.41
CA HIS A 125 -6.32 1.97 8.73
C HIS A 125 -4.90 2.52 8.93
N ILE A 126 -4.75 3.83 9.11
CA ILE A 126 -3.45 4.47 9.40
C ILE A 126 -3.05 4.34 10.88
N ILE A 127 -4.00 4.49 11.80
CA ILE A 127 -3.70 4.53 13.25
C ILE A 127 -3.56 3.12 13.84
N THR A 128 -4.42 2.18 13.42
CA THR A 128 -4.44 0.81 13.95
C THR A 128 -3.13 0.01 13.79
N PRO A 129 -2.30 0.12 12.72
CA PRO A 129 -1.04 -0.61 12.67
C PRO A 129 -0.04 -0.09 13.71
N LEU A 130 -0.02 1.22 13.99
CA LEU A 130 0.81 1.80 15.06
C LEU A 130 0.37 1.29 16.44
N LEU A 131 -0.95 1.27 16.69
CA LEU A 131 -1.51 0.69 17.91
C LEU A 131 -1.21 -0.80 18.03
N THR A 132 -1.25 -1.54 16.92
CA THR A 132 -0.95 -2.98 16.88
C THR A 132 0.49 -3.24 17.33
N ILE A 133 1.47 -2.45 16.87
CA ILE A 133 2.87 -2.56 17.30
C ILE A 133 3.00 -2.30 18.81
N GLY A 134 2.41 -1.21 19.31
CA GLY A 134 2.47 -0.86 20.74
C GLY A 134 1.79 -1.90 21.64
N LEU A 135 0.58 -2.32 21.28
CA LEU A 135 -0.18 -3.35 22.00
C LEU A 135 0.52 -4.71 21.94
N PHE A 136 1.19 -5.04 20.83
CA PHE A 136 1.99 -6.26 20.73
C PHE A 136 3.15 -6.25 21.72
N ILE A 137 3.86 -5.13 21.84
CA ILE A 137 4.94 -4.96 22.82
C ILE A 137 4.39 -5.12 24.24
N LEU A 138 3.28 -4.44 24.58
CA LEU A 138 2.64 -4.54 25.90
C LEU A 138 2.15 -5.96 26.21
N HIS A 139 1.51 -6.62 25.24
CA HIS A 139 1.06 -8.01 25.37
C HIS A 139 2.24 -8.95 25.63
N ARG A 140 3.38 -8.72 24.96
CA ARG A 140 4.57 -9.57 25.11
C ARG A 140 5.30 -9.32 26.43
N LEU A 141 5.42 -8.06 26.86
CA LEU A 141 5.99 -7.68 28.16
C LEU A 141 5.18 -8.23 29.33
N ALA A 142 3.85 -8.23 29.24
CA ALA A 142 2.97 -8.80 30.26
C ALA A 142 3.02 -10.34 30.32
N GLY A 143 3.60 -10.99 29.30
CA GLY A 143 3.65 -12.45 29.14
C GLY A 143 5.06 -13.03 29.30
N LYS A 144 5.79 -13.15 28.19
CA LYS A 144 7.13 -13.76 28.13
C LYS A 144 8.05 -12.83 27.35
N ASN A 145 9.28 -12.66 27.82
CA ASN A 145 10.32 -11.81 27.24
C ASN A 145 10.30 -11.79 25.70
N ILE A 146 10.37 -10.57 25.17
CA ILE A 146 10.46 -10.29 23.74
C ILE A 146 11.90 -10.42 23.28
N HIS A 147 12.11 -11.08 22.14
CA HIS A 147 13.39 -11.02 21.45
C HIS A 147 13.25 -9.96 20.36
N PHE A 148 13.95 -8.84 20.48
CA PHE A 148 13.84 -7.73 19.53
C PHE A 148 14.55 -8.00 18.20
N ARG A 149 15.44 -9.00 18.13
CA ARG A 149 16.23 -9.32 16.94
C ARG A 149 15.41 -9.41 15.65
N PRO A 150 14.31 -10.20 15.57
CA PRO A 150 13.50 -10.25 14.35
C PRO A 150 12.90 -8.89 13.99
N GLY A 151 12.42 -8.13 14.97
CA GLY A 151 11.87 -6.79 14.74
C GLY A 151 12.90 -5.82 14.17
N ILE A 152 14.14 -5.86 14.69
CA ILE A 152 15.25 -5.06 14.16
C ILE A 152 15.58 -5.48 12.73
N ILE A 153 15.68 -6.79 12.44
CA ILE A 153 15.98 -7.29 11.09
C ILE A 153 14.94 -6.80 10.08
N TRP A 154 13.65 -6.96 10.39
CA TRP A 154 12.57 -6.49 9.53
C TRP A 154 12.58 -4.96 9.40
N GLY A 155 12.83 -4.22 10.48
CA GLY A 155 12.95 -2.76 10.43
C GLY A 155 14.11 -2.27 9.56
N THR A 156 15.29 -2.89 9.69
CA THR A 156 16.44 -2.58 8.82
C THR A 156 16.17 -2.94 7.37
N ALA A 157 15.55 -4.10 7.11
CA ALA A 157 15.18 -4.51 5.76
C ALA A 157 14.19 -3.53 5.13
N ALA A 158 13.20 -3.06 5.90
CA ALA A 158 12.24 -2.05 5.44
C ALA A 158 12.95 -0.77 5.00
N ILE A 159 13.81 -0.21 5.85
CA ILE A 159 14.54 1.02 5.55
C ILE A 159 15.44 0.85 4.31
N VAL A 160 16.19 -0.25 4.25
CA VAL A 160 17.11 -0.51 3.12
C VAL A 160 16.36 -0.69 1.81
N LEU A 161 15.29 -1.49 1.80
CA LEU A 161 14.50 -1.75 0.59
C LEU A 161 13.76 -0.49 0.11
N VAL A 162 13.19 0.29 1.02
CA VAL A 162 12.56 1.57 0.67
C VAL A 162 13.60 2.55 0.12
N ALA A 163 14.75 2.70 0.76
CA ALA A 163 15.81 3.58 0.28
C ALA A 163 16.31 3.14 -1.10
N PHE A 164 16.53 1.84 -1.30
CA PHE A 164 16.94 1.28 -2.58
C PHE A 164 15.94 1.56 -3.70
N ALA A 165 14.63 1.46 -3.42
CA ALA A 165 13.58 1.73 -4.39
C ALA A 165 13.35 3.23 -4.64
N LEU A 166 13.48 4.07 -3.61
CA LEU A 166 13.11 5.49 -3.65
C LEU A 166 14.26 6.40 -4.11
N VAL A 167 15.49 6.15 -3.68
CA VAL A 167 16.64 7.03 -3.97
C VAL A 167 16.87 7.21 -5.48
N PRO A 168 16.87 6.14 -6.31
CA PRO A 168 17.04 6.31 -7.75
C PRO A 168 15.99 7.24 -8.37
N GLN A 169 14.73 7.11 -7.96
CA GLN A 169 13.63 7.94 -8.46
C GLN A 169 13.82 9.41 -8.11
N ILE A 170 14.28 9.70 -6.88
CA ILE A 170 14.59 11.07 -6.45
C ILE A 170 15.78 11.64 -7.24
N MET A 171 16.80 10.83 -7.52
CA MET A 171 17.99 11.28 -8.25
C MET A 171 17.69 11.55 -9.71
N GLU A 172 16.90 10.71 -10.37
CA GLU A 172 16.44 10.90 -11.74
C GLU A 172 15.72 12.23 -11.93
N LYS A 173 14.83 12.61 -11.00
CA LYS A 173 14.17 13.93 -11.08
C LYS A 173 15.04 15.13 -10.74
N ARG A 174 16.11 14.92 -9.98
CA ARG A 174 17.08 15.98 -9.63
C ARG A 174 18.05 16.28 -10.75
N VAL A 175 18.30 15.32 -11.62
CA VAL A 175 19.13 15.47 -12.80
C VAL A 175 18.16 15.72 -13.96
N PRO A 176 17.85 16.98 -14.31
CA PRO A 176 17.15 17.21 -15.57
C PRO A 176 18.06 16.63 -16.65
N ASP A 177 17.59 15.60 -17.37
CA ASP A 177 18.27 15.13 -18.56
C ASP A 177 18.39 16.34 -19.48
N GLY A 178 19.61 16.86 -19.59
CA GLY A 178 19.97 18.00 -20.41
C GLY A 178 19.95 17.64 -21.89
N GLY A 179 18.84 17.05 -22.36
CA GLY A 179 18.49 17.03 -23.77
C GLY A 179 17.98 18.42 -24.13
N ILE A 180 18.75 19.13 -24.95
CA ILE A 180 18.45 20.42 -25.57
C ILE A 180 17.03 20.52 -26.20
N ASP A 181 16.33 19.40 -26.38
CA ASP A 181 15.00 19.31 -26.96
C ASP A 181 13.84 19.47 -25.94
N GLU A 182 14.03 19.08 -24.67
CA GLU A 182 12.94 19.08 -23.67
C GLU A 182 12.72 20.47 -23.04
N LEU A 183 13.79 21.28 -22.96
CA LEU A 183 13.71 22.68 -22.53
C LEU A 183 12.90 23.55 -23.52
N ALA A 184 12.84 23.14 -24.80
CA ALA A 184 12.01 23.77 -25.82
C ALA A 184 10.54 23.35 -25.72
N ALA A 185 10.23 22.17 -25.16
CA ALA A 185 8.87 21.71 -24.87
C ALA A 185 8.33 22.24 -23.52
N ALA A 186 9.23 22.64 -22.60
CA ALA A 186 8.88 23.07 -21.25
C ALA A 186 8.29 24.48 -21.15
N ARG A 187 8.51 25.36 -22.14
CA ARG A 187 7.87 26.68 -22.11
C ARG A 187 6.47 26.62 -22.73
N PRO A 188 5.42 27.09 -22.03
CA PRO A 188 4.05 27.01 -22.54
C PRO A 188 3.85 27.85 -23.81
N ASP A 189 4.64 28.91 -24.01
CA ASP A 189 4.63 29.77 -25.21
C ASP A 189 5.30 29.14 -26.44
N THR A 190 6.04 28.04 -26.28
CA THR A 190 6.71 27.32 -27.39
C THR A 190 5.98 26.04 -27.81
N SER A 191 4.87 25.69 -27.14
CA SER A 191 4.00 24.59 -27.58
C SER A 191 3.33 24.93 -28.91
N LEU A 192 3.33 24.00 -29.86
CA LEU A 192 2.56 24.10 -31.11
C LEU A 192 1.05 24.33 -30.86
N PHE A 193 0.58 24.00 -29.66
CA PHE A 193 -0.83 24.06 -29.28
C PHE A 193 -1.18 25.26 -28.40
N PHE A 194 -0.25 26.17 -28.09
CA PHE A 194 -0.58 27.39 -27.32
C PHE A 194 -1.65 28.23 -28.05
N PRO A 195 -2.70 28.74 -27.38
CA PRO A 195 -2.93 28.83 -25.92
C PRO A 195 -3.57 27.61 -25.26
N ALA A 196 -3.87 26.54 -26.00
CA ALA A 196 -4.37 25.31 -25.40
C ALA A 196 -3.25 24.65 -24.56
N LEU A 197 -3.57 24.26 -23.33
CA LEU A 197 -2.64 23.55 -22.41
C LEU A 197 -2.37 22.09 -22.84
N ALA A 198 -2.70 21.73 -24.08
CA ALA A 198 -2.42 20.42 -24.65
C ALA A 198 -0.91 20.26 -24.90
N ARG A 199 -0.39 19.07 -24.63
CA ARG A 199 1.03 18.73 -24.81
C ARG A 199 1.14 17.39 -25.52
N THR A 200 2.09 17.27 -26.44
CA THR A 200 2.53 16.00 -27.01
C THR A 200 3.98 15.76 -26.59
N PRO A 201 4.41 14.50 -26.39
CA PRO A 201 5.75 14.18 -25.89
C PRO A 201 6.91 14.81 -26.69
N ALA A 202 6.73 15.01 -27.99
CA ALA A 202 7.72 15.61 -28.88
C ALA A 202 7.33 17.00 -29.41
N ASN A 203 6.32 17.65 -28.82
CA ASN A 203 5.76 18.93 -29.30
C ASN A 203 5.46 18.89 -30.82
N GLU A 204 4.87 17.80 -31.29
CA GLU A 204 4.54 17.52 -32.68
C GLU A 204 3.03 17.26 -32.86
N TYR A 205 2.54 17.36 -34.10
CA TYR A 205 1.17 16.97 -34.44
C TYR A 205 0.99 15.45 -34.33
N LEU A 206 -0.09 15.02 -33.68
CA LEU A 206 -0.51 13.62 -33.70
C LEU A 206 -0.88 13.21 -35.14
N PRO A 207 -0.29 12.15 -35.69
CA PRO A 207 -0.61 11.71 -37.05
C PRO A 207 -2.09 11.35 -37.17
N ALA A 208 -2.79 11.95 -38.14
CA ALA A 208 -4.22 11.70 -38.35
C ALA A 208 -4.54 10.20 -38.53
N ALA A 209 -3.63 9.45 -39.17
CA ALA A 209 -3.76 8.00 -39.35
C ALA A 209 -3.86 7.21 -38.03
N LYS A 210 -3.31 7.73 -36.92
CA LYS A 210 -3.42 7.09 -35.59
C LYS A 210 -4.72 7.43 -34.86
N LEU A 211 -5.41 8.49 -35.27
CA LEU A 211 -6.69 8.93 -34.67
C LEU A 211 -7.91 8.51 -35.49
N MET A 212 -7.74 8.33 -36.80
CA MET A 212 -8.79 7.96 -37.77
C MET A 212 -8.64 6.49 -38.17
N MET A 213 -8.66 5.59 -37.19
CA MET A 213 -8.53 4.14 -37.41
C MET A 213 -9.88 3.46 -37.64
N ASP A 214 -10.77 4.07 -38.42
CA ASP A 214 -12.16 3.61 -38.60
C ASP A 214 -12.25 2.18 -39.18
N ALA A 215 -11.26 1.77 -39.99
CA ALA A 215 -11.15 0.40 -40.49
C ALA A 215 -10.88 -0.60 -39.35
N TYR A 216 -9.93 -0.29 -38.46
CA TYR A 216 -9.61 -1.11 -37.29
C TYR A 216 -10.75 -1.12 -36.26
N CYS A 217 -11.42 0.02 -36.06
CA CYS A 217 -12.59 0.08 -35.19
C CYS A 217 -13.72 -0.81 -35.70
N ARG A 218 -13.96 -0.83 -37.03
CA ARG A 218 -14.96 -1.71 -37.66
C ARG A 218 -14.65 -3.20 -37.50
N GLU A 219 -13.39 -3.59 -37.45
CA GLU A 219 -13.01 -5.00 -37.18
C GLU A 219 -13.44 -5.46 -35.78
N CYS A 220 -13.48 -4.56 -34.80
CA CYS A 220 -13.85 -4.87 -33.40
C CYS A 220 -15.30 -4.48 -33.03
N HIS A 221 -15.94 -3.60 -33.80
CA HIS A 221 -17.25 -3.00 -33.53
C HIS A 221 -18.14 -2.99 -34.78
N GLU A 222 -18.27 -4.13 -35.46
CA GLU A 222 -19.10 -4.26 -36.67
C GLU A 222 -20.58 -3.89 -36.39
N ASP A 223 -21.06 -4.16 -35.18
CA ASP A 223 -22.44 -3.97 -34.71
C ASP A 223 -22.93 -2.51 -34.63
N VAL A 224 -22.02 -1.53 -34.64
CA VAL A 224 -22.35 -0.10 -34.57
C VAL A 224 -22.32 0.56 -35.96
N HIS A 225 -21.89 -0.18 -36.99
CA HIS A 225 -21.67 0.33 -38.33
C HIS A 225 -22.65 -0.20 -39.39
N ASP A 226 -23.67 -0.96 -38.97
CA ASP A 226 -24.85 -1.37 -39.75
C ASP A 226 -26.05 -0.41 -39.53
#